data_AF-A0A3B9A4U3-F1
#
_entry.id   AF-A0A3B9A4U3-F1
#
_cell.length_a   1.000
_cell.length_b   1.000
_cell.length_c   1.000
_cell.angle_alpha   90.00
_cell.angle_beta   90.00
_cell.angle_gamma   90.00
#
_symmetry.space_group_name_H-M   'P 1'
#
loop_
_entity.id
_entity.type
_entity.pdbx_description
1 polymer ?
#
loop_
_entity_poly.entity_id
_entity_poly.type
_entity_poly.pdbx_seq_one_letter_code
_entity_poly.pdbx_strand_id
1 'polypeptide(L)' 'IRMGEEKPSHPQVVHHSKDRTFSFTLHPDLPGPNQSPRRAQAGKPCPVCGVGIMDYDGLLNLVCPVCGFGEGGCFT' A
#
# COMPACT_ATOMS: atom_id res chain seq x y z
N ILE A 1 -7.31 -8.01 -50.71
CA ILE A 1 -6.12 -7.60 -49.91
C ILE A 1 -5.89 -6.11 -50.13
N ARG A 2 -5.93 -5.17 -49.18
CA ARG A 2 -6.13 -5.15 -47.73
C ARG A 2 -6.81 -3.80 -47.42
N MET A 3 -7.70 -3.81 -46.44
CA MET A 3 -8.18 -2.62 -45.73
C MET A 3 -7.02 -1.96 -44.95
N GLY A 4 -7.14 -0.66 -44.69
CA GLY A 4 -6.32 0.08 -43.71
C GLY A 4 -6.65 1.58 -43.80
N GLU A 5 -7.61 2.05 -43.01
CA GLU A 5 -7.43 2.62 -41.66
C GLU A 5 -6.88 4.06 -41.66
N GLU A 6 -7.85 4.98 -41.57
CA GLU A 6 -7.97 6.14 -40.68
C GLU A 6 -6.69 6.77 -40.09
N LYS A 7 -6.61 8.11 -40.20
CA LYS A 7 -5.95 8.90 -39.15
C LYS A 7 -6.58 10.30 -39.03
N PRO A 8 -7.36 10.57 -37.98
CA PRO A 8 -7.83 11.90 -37.65
C PRO A 8 -6.69 12.80 -37.17
N SER A 9 -6.71 14.02 -37.68
CA SER A 9 -5.83 15.14 -37.40
C SER A 9 -5.86 15.57 -35.93
N HIS A 10 -4.72 15.37 -35.26
CA HIS A 10 -4.38 15.93 -33.95
C HIS A 10 -4.30 17.47 -34.00
N PRO A 11 -4.96 18.22 -33.10
CA PRO A 11 -4.55 19.58 -32.82
C PRO A 11 -3.32 19.58 -31.89
N GLN A 12 -2.25 20.19 -32.37
CA GLN A 12 -1.05 20.52 -31.62
C GLN A 12 -1.35 21.78 -30.79
N VAL A 13 -1.41 21.65 -29.47
CA VAL A 13 -1.39 22.80 -28.55
C VAL A 13 -0.09 22.72 -27.77
N VAL A 14 0.84 23.57 -28.17
CA VAL A 14 2.15 23.77 -27.57
C VAL A 14 1.96 24.72 -26.39
N HIS A 15 2.14 24.26 -25.15
CA HIS A 15 2.32 25.16 -24.02
C HIS A 15 3.64 24.90 -23.31
N HIS A 16 4.37 26.01 -23.26
CA HIS A 16 5.69 26.27 -22.76
C HIS A 16 5.96 25.89 -21.29
N SER A 17 7.27 25.75 -21.06
CA SER A 17 8.01 26.20 -19.87
C SER A 17 8.04 25.28 -18.66
N LYS A 18 9.20 24.64 -18.53
CA LYS A 18 9.98 24.40 -17.31
C LYS A 18 9.35 24.99 -16.04
N ASP A 19 8.77 24.11 -15.24
CA ASP A 19 8.89 24.22 -13.80
C ASP A 19 8.92 22.80 -13.22
N ARG A 20 10.13 22.30 -12.93
CA ARG A 20 10.33 21.07 -12.15
C ARG A 20 10.02 21.39 -10.68
N THR A 21 8.80 21.82 -10.39
CA THR A 21 8.29 21.81 -9.03
C THR A 21 7.94 20.35 -8.72
N PHE A 22 8.89 19.66 -8.09
CA PHE A 22 8.63 18.35 -7.48
C PHE A 22 7.69 18.59 -6.29
N SER A 23 6.38 18.56 -6.56
CA SER A 23 5.37 18.55 -5.51
C SER A 23 5.42 17.20 -4.82
N PHE A 24 6.16 17.12 -3.71
CA PHE A 24 6.06 15.99 -2.80
C PHE A 24 4.74 16.16 -2.03
N THR A 25 3.65 15.67 -2.61
CA THR A 25 2.41 15.52 -1.85
C THR A 25 2.67 14.43 -0.83
N LEU A 26 2.95 14.84 0.41
CA LEU A 26 2.87 13.95 1.57
C LEU A 26 1.39 13.58 1.71
N HIS A 27 0.95 12.59 0.94
CA HIS A 27 -0.29 11.90 1.25
C HIS A 27 0.00 11.13 2.55
N PRO A 28 -0.61 11.48 3.68
CA PRO A 28 -0.72 10.50 4.74
C PRO A 28 -1.47 9.33 4.12
N ASP A 29 -0.78 8.20 3.95
CA ASP A 29 -1.42 6.93 3.62
C ASP A 29 -2.31 6.59 4.82
N LEU A 30 -3.51 7.19 4.81
CA LEU A 30 -4.55 6.97 5.79
C LEU A 30 -5.01 5.53 5.54
N PRO A 31 -4.76 4.60 6.48
CA PRO A 31 -5.22 3.24 6.33
C PRO A 31 -6.73 3.27 6.11
N GLY A 32 -7.17 2.80 4.93
CA GLY A 32 -8.55 2.94 4.47
C GLY A 32 -9.58 2.42 5.48
N PRO A 33 -10.80 2.98 5.51
CA PRO A 33 -11.79 2.79 6.59
C PRO A 33 -12.51 1.42 6.60
N ASN A 34 -11.90 0.35 6.08
CA ASN A 34 -12.50 -0.98 6.05
C ASN A 34 -11.60 -2.02 6.74
N GLN A 35 -11.27 -1.73 7.99
CA GLN A 35 -10.53 -2.65 8.84
C GLN A 35 -11.36 -2.82 10.10
N SER A 36 -12.34 -3.73 10.03
CA SER A 36 -12.69 -4.47 11.24
C SER A 36 -11.37 -4.89 11.87
N PRO A 37 -11.11 -4.61 13.17
CA PRO A 37 -9.84 -4.93 13.79
C PRO A 37 -9.63 -6.42 13.65
N ARG A 38 -8.93 -6.83 12.58
CA ARG A 38 -8.61 -8.22 12.34
C ARG A 38 -7.62 -8.53 13.43
N ARG A 39 -8.08 -9.25 14.45
CA ARG A 39 -7.23 -9.71 15.54
C ARG A 39 -5.98 -10.31 14.92
N ALA A 40 -4.83 -9.89 15.44
CA ALA A 40 -3.58 -10.54 15.11
C ALA A 40 -3.72 -12.04 15.39
N GLN A 41 -3.34 -12.87 14.42
CA GLN A 41 -3.39 -14.32 14.57
C GLN A 41 -2.14 -14.95 13.98
N ALA A 42 -1.56 -15.92 14.70
CA ALA A 42 -0.35 -16.63 14.28
C ALA A 42 -0.56 -17.24 12.88
N GLY A 43 0.43 -17.11 12.01
CA GLY A 43 0.38 -17.63 10.65
C GLY A 43 -0.55 -16.86 9.70
N LYS A 44 -1.15 -15.73 10.12
CA LYS A 44 -1.91 -14.83 9.24
C LYS A 44 -1.08 -13.61 8.83
N PRO A 45 -1.42 -12.96 7.69
CA PRO A 45 -0.78 -11.72 7.32
C PRO A 45 -1.03 -10.63 8.38
N CYS A 46 -0.01 -9.81 8.59
CA CYS A 46 -0.03 -8.71 9.54
C CYS A 46 -1.17 -7.74 9.23
N PRO A 47 -2.00 -7.36 10.23
CA PRO A 47 -3.09 -6.42 10.01
C PRO A 47 -2.61 -4.99 9.74
N VAL A 48 -1.34 -4.68 10.05
CA VAL A 48 -0.77 -3.34 9.85
C VAL A 48 -0.14 -3.19 8.48
N CYS A 49 0.80 -4.08 8.11
CA CYS A 49 1.51 -3.95 6.84
C CYS A 49 0.95 -4.82 5.72
N GLY A 50 0.16 -5.86 6.02
CA GLY A 50 -0.35 -6.83 5.03
C GLY A 50 0.72 -7.70 4.35
N VAL A 51 2.01 -7.45 4.56
CA VAL A 51 3.14 -8.12 3.90
C VAL A 51 3.72 -9.23 4.77
N GLY A 52 4.04 -8.95 6.02
CA GLY A 52 4.65 -9.93 6.92
C GLY A 52 3.63 -10.92 7.48
N ILE A 53 4.05 -12.16 7.71
CA ILE A 53 3.25 -13.15 8.45
C ILE A 53 3.51 -12.97 9.94
N MET A 54 2.45 -12.98 10.74
CA MET A 54 2.56 -12.89 12.20
C MET A 54 3.08 -14.19 12.79
N ASP A 55 4.06 -14.09 13.66
CA ASP A 55 4.72 -15.20 14.33
C ASP A 55 5.06 -14.87 15.79
N TYR A 56 5.31 -15.86 16.63
CA TYR A 56 5.67 -15.62 18.03
C TYR A 56 7.16 -15.32 18.20
N ASP A 57 7.49 -14.30 19.00
CA ASP A 57 8.87 -13.89 19.31
C ASP A 57 9.60 -14.77 20.35
N GLY A 58 9.00 -15.88 20.77
CA GLY A 58 9.49 -16.74 21.85
C GLY A 58 9.13 -16.25 23.27
N LEU A 59 8.60 -15.03 23.41
CA LEU A 59 8.04 -14.50 24.66
C LEU A 59 6.50 -14.53 24.66
N LEU A 60 5.90 -15.31 23.75
CA LEU A 60 4.46 -15.37 23.49
C LEU A 60 3.83 -14.06 22.98
N ASN A 61 4.63 -13.13 22.45
CA ASN A 61 4.09 -11.98 21.73
C ASN A 61 3.95 -12.32 20.26
N LEU A 62 2.79 -12.04 19.68
CA LEU A 62 2.59 -12.12 18.25
C LEU A 62 3.27 -10.92 17.60
N VAL A 63 4.29 -11.13 16.79
CA VAL A 63 5.06 -10.08 16.14
C VAL A 63 5.08 -10.23 14.63
N CYS A 64 5.17 -9.10 13.93
CA CYS A 64 5.42 -9.05 12.50
C CYS A 64 6.91 -8.76 12.27
N PRO A 65 7.67 -9.63 11.57
CA PRO A 65 9.09 -9.42 11.32
C PRO A 65 9.36 -8.32 10.26
N VAL A 66 8.33 -7.87 9.54
CA VAL A 66 8.46 -6.87 8.46
C VAL A 66 8.29 -5.45 8.98
N CYS A 67 7.26 -5.19 9.78
CA CYS A 67 6.97 -3.85 10.30
C CYS A 67 7.17 -3.68 11.80
N GLY A 68 7.47 -4.75 12.54
CA GLY A 68 7.67 -4.70 13.99
C GLY A 68 6.38 -4.56 14.82
N PHE A 69 5.20 -4.68 14.20
CA PHE A 69 3.94 -4.71 14.93
C PHE A 69 3.90 -5.89 15.90
N GLY A 70 3.54 -5.65 17.16
CA GLY A 70 3.46 -6.66 18.21
C GLY A 70 2.13 -6.61 18.96
N GLU A 71 1.51 -7.76 19.19
CA GLU A 71 0.32 -7.94 20.03
C GLU A 71 0.60 -9.05 21.05
N GLY A 72 0.61 -8.70 22.34
CA GLY A 72 0.80 -9.62 23.45
C GLY A 72 -0.55 -9.98 24.09
N GLY A 73 -0.75 -11.26 24.42
CA GLY A 73 -1.93 -11.69 25.18
C GLY A 73 -1.78 -11.36 26.68
N CYS A 74 -2.84 -10.82 27.29
CA CYS A 74 -2.96 -10.81 28.75
C CYS A 74 -3.62 -12.12 29.18
N PHE A 75 -2.87 -13.01 29.82
CA PHE A 75 -3.43 -14.21 30.42
C PHE A 75 -3.99 -13.85 31.81
N THR A 76 -5.30 -13.90 32.00
CA THR A 76 -6.00 -13.76 33.30
C THR A 76 -6.76 -15.02 33.64
#